data_AF-A0A6G2DM21-F1
#
_entry.id   AF-A0A6G2DM21-F1
#
_cell.length_a   1.000
_cell.length_b   1.000
_cell.length_c   1.000
_cell.angle_alpha   90.00
_cell.angle_beta   90.00
_cell.angle_gamma   90.00
#
_symmetry.space_group_name_H-M   'P 1'
#
loop_
_entity.id
_entity.type
_entity.pdbx_description
1 polymer ?
#
loop_
_entity_poly.entity_id
_entity_poly.type
_entity_poly.pdbx_seq_one_letter_code
_entity_poly.pdbx_strand_id
1 'polypeptide(L)'
;SDFFEAWFQKFLLPTLTTPSVIIMDNARFHRMGKLELLCEEFGYKLLPLPPYSPEYNPIEKTWAHIKKHLKRVLPSCNTFYEALLSCSCFN
;
A
#
# COMPACT_ATOMS: atom_id res chain seq x y z
N SER A 1 -7.27 2.86 -12.66
CA SER A 1 -8.62 2.27 -12.53
C SER A 1 -9.48 3.32 -11.86
N ASP A 2 -10.68 3.62 -12.36
CA ASP A 2 -11.48 4.72 -11.78
C ASP A 2 -11.80 4.45 -10.30
N PHE A 3 -11.98 3.18 -9.93
CA PHE A 3 -12.12 2.77 -8.53
C PHE A 3 -10.87 3.07 -7.70
N PHE A 4 -9.67 2.73 -8.21
CA PHE A 4 -8.42 2.96 -7.48
C PHE A 4 -8.15 4.45 -7.29
N GLU A 5 -8.38 5.28 -8.31
CA GLU A 5 -8.20 6.73 -8.22
C GLU A 5 -9.19 7.35 -7.21
N ALA A 6 -10.44 6.92 -7.24
CA ALA A 6 -11.42 7.35 -6.25
C ALA A 6 -11.02 6.94 -4.84
N TRP A 7 -10.48 5.73 -4.66
CA TRP A 7 -9.99 5.28 -3.35
C TRP A 7 -8.76 6.09 -2.91
N PHE A 8 -7.79 6.28 -3.81
CA PHE A 8 -6.56 7.03 -3.58
C PHE A 8 -6.87 8.45 -3.10
N GLN A 9 -7.75 9.15 -3.82
CA GLN A 9 -8.16 10.51 -3.48
C GLN A 9 -8.99 10.56 -2.18
N LYS A 10 -9.98 9.68 -2.01
CA LYS A 10 -10.96 9.80 -0.91
C LYS A 10 -10.47 9.24 0.41
N PHE A 11 -9.57 8.25 0.38
CA PHE A 11 -9.14 7.52 1.58
C PHE A 11 -7.65 7.65 1.83
N LEU A 12 -6.79 7.47 0.82
CA LEU A 12 -5.35 7.53 1.06
C LEU A 12 -4.88 8.96 1.33
N LEU A 13 -5.10 9.89 0.40
CA LEU A 13 -4.57 11.25 0.50
C LEU A 13 -4.95 11.97 1.81
N PRO A 14 -6.18 11.88 2.34
CA PRO A 14 -6.54 12.55 3.59
C PRO A 14 -5.86 11.97 4.84
N THR A 15 -5.29 10.76 4.76
CA THR A 15 -4.60 10.11 5.89
C THR A 15 -3.11 10.46 5.97
N LEU A 16 -2.57 11.13 4.94
CA LEU A 16 -1.15 11.48 4.87
C LEU A 16 -0.93 12.91 5.37
N THR A 17 0.26 13.16 5.91
CA THR A 17 0.70 14.53 6.25
C THR A 17 1.24 15.22 5.01
N THR A 18 0.79 16.45 4.73
CA THR A 18 1.28 17.25 3.59
C THR A 18 2.43 18.17 4.04
N PRO A 19 3.56 18.25 3.31
CA PRO A 19 3.89 17.50 2.09
C PRO A 19 4.47 16.11 2.40
N SER A 20 4.17 15.13 1.54
CA SER A 20 4.80 13.81 1.57
C SER A 20 5.00 13.22 0.18
N VAL A 21 5.92 12.25 0.08
CA VAL A 21 6.23 11.51 -1.14
C VAL A 21 5.56 10.14 -1.08
N ILE A 22 4.76 9.82 -2.09
CA ILE A 22 4.08 8.54 -2.25
C ILE A 22 4.92 7.69 -3.21
N ILE A 23 5.48 6.59 -2.69
CA ILE A 23 6.23 5.61 -3.49
C ILE A 23 5.26 4.55 -3.97
N MET A 24 5.23 4.27 -5.28
CA MET A 24 4.25 3.36 -5.88
C MET A 24 4.87 2.47 -6.95
N ASP A 25 4.44 1.22 -7.03
CA ASP A 25 4.83 0.31 -8.12
C ASP A 25 4.02 0.58 -9.41
N ASN A 26 4.47 0.00 -10.53
CA ASN A 26 3.86 0.22 -11.84
C ASN A 26 2.73 -0.77 -12.17
N ALA A 27 1.92 -1.17 -11.18
CA ALA A 27 0.78 -2.03 -11.43
C ALA A 27 -0.14 -1.41 -12.51
N ARG A 28 -0.65 -2.22 -13.45
CA ARG A 28 -1.39 -1.71 -14.63
C ARG A 28 -2.57 -0.79 -14.29
N PHE A 29 -3.17 -0.95 -13.11
CA PHE A 29 -4.28 -0.12 -12.67
C PHE A 29 -3.86 1.19 -11.98
N HIS A 30 -2.57 1.36 -11.62
CA HIS A 30 -1.96 2.62 -11.22
C HIS A 30 -1.69 3.47 -12.48
N ARG A 31 -2.72 4.19 -12.94
CA ARG A 31 -2.59 5.09 -14.09
C ARG A 31 -1.78 6.32 -13.67
N MET A 32 -0.45 6.23 -13.74
CA MET A 32 0.49 7.21 -13.17
C MET A 32 0.14 8.65 -13.53
N GLY A 33 -0.12 8.96 -14.80
CA GLY A 33 -0.48 10.34 -15.19
C GLY A 33 -1.72 10.90 -14.49
N LYS A 34 -2.72 10.06 -14.15
CA LYS A 34 -3.87 10.51 -13.36
C LYS A 34 -3.52 10.69 -11.87
N LEU A 35 -2.68 9.81 -11.34
CA LEU A 35 -2.26 9.86 -9.93
C LEU A 35 -1.30 11.03 -9.67
N GLU A 36 -0.44 11.38 -10.63
CA GLU A 36 0.45 12.55 -10.58
C GLU A 36 -0.36 13.84 -10.47
N LEU A 37 -1.36 14.03 -11.34
CA LEU A 37 -2.26 15.18 -11.28
C LEU A 37 -2.99 15.29 -9.94
N LEU A 38 -3.50 14.18 -9.41
CA LEU A 38 -4.12 14.14 -8.08
C LEU A 38 -3.12 14.46 -6.96
N CYS A 39 -1.87 14.00 -7.08
CA CYS A 39 -0.86 14.33 -6.08
C CYS A 39 -0.53 15.83 -6.10
N GLU A 40 -0.31 16.40 -7.29
CA GLU A 40 0.00 17.82 -7.46
C GLU A 40 -1.11 18.72 -6.94
N GLU A 41 -2.37 18.41 -7.25
CA GLU A 41 -3.55 19.15 -6.77
C GLU A 41 -3.64 19.20 -5.24
N PHE A 42 -3.22 18.14 -4.55
CA PHE A 42 -3.30 18.01 -3.10
C PHE A 42 -1.95 18.25 -2.38
N GLY A 43 -0.90 18.68 -3.08
CA GLY A 43 0.40 19.02 -2.49
C GLY A 43 1.30 17.83 -2.15
N TYR A 44 1.10 16.69 -2.81
CA TYR A 44 1.91 15.48 -2.69
C TYR A 44 2.83 15.29 -3.90
N LYS A 45 3.85 14.43 -3.75
CA LYS A 45 4.69 14.00 -4.86
C LYS A 45 4.57 12.50 -5.07
N LEU A 46 4.29 12.07 -6.29
CA LEU A 46 4.32 10.66 -6.66
C LEU A 46 5.73 10.28 -7.14
N LEU A 47 6.24 9.14 -6.66
CA LEU A 47 7.52 8.58 -7.10
C LEU A 47 7.30 7.12 -7.55
N PRO A 48 7.21 6.85 -8.85
CA PRO A 48 7.11 5.48 -9.35
C PRO A 48 8.42 4.73 -9.16
N LEU A 49 8.33 3.45 -8.79
CA LEU A 49 9.48 2.56 -8.73
C LEU A 49 9.92 2.10 -10.12
N PRO A 50 11.20 1.75 -10.33
CA PRO A 50 11.64 1.12 -11.57
C PRO A 50 10.92 -0.23 -11.79
N PRO A 51 10.68 -0.64 -13.05
CA PRO A 51 10.08 -1.94 -13.34
C PRO A 51 10.88 -3.09 -12.70
N TYR A 52 10.15 -4.10 -12.21
CA TYR A 52 10.72 -5.32 -11.63
C TYR A 52 11.71 -5.10 -10.47
N SER A 53 11.55 -4.01 -9.71
CA SER A 53 12.42 -3.69 -8.56
C SER A 53 11.71 -3.81 -7.21
N PRO A 54 11.23 -5.02 -6.82
CA PRO A 54 10.52 -5.23 -5.55
C PRO A 54 11.39 -4.94 -4.32
N GLU A 55 12.72 -5.00 -4.45
CA GLU A 55 13.68 -4.66 -3.39
C GLU A 55 13.59 -3.19 -2.95
N TYR A 56 13.08 -2.30 -3.81
CA TYR A 56 12.85 -0.89 -3.51
C TYR A 56 11.45 -0.63 -2.94
N ASN A 57 10.62 -1.65 -2.76
CA ASN A 57 9.29 -1.53 -2.16
C ASN A 57 9.31 -2.10 -0.72
N PRO A 58 9.44 -1.26 0.33
CA PRO A 58 9.56 -1.75 1.71
C PRO A 58 8.39 -2.61 2.18
N ILE A 59 7.19 -2.40 1.61
CA ILE A 59 5.99 -3.16 1.96
C ILE A 59 6.15 -4.67 1.68
N GLU A 60 7.01 -5.06 0.74
CA GLU A 60 7.26 -6.46 0.40
C GLU A 60 7.84 -7.25 1.57
N LYS A 61 8.75 -6.63 2.33
CA LYS A 61 9.33 -7.23 3.55
C LYS A 61 8.27 -7.38 4.63
N THR A 62 7.42 -6.36 4.81
CA THR A 62 6.29 -6.41 5.75
C THR A 62 5.32 -7.53 5.38
N TRP A 63 4.96 -7.66 4.10
CA TRP A 63 4.10 -8.75 3.62
C TRP A 63 4.74 -10.12 3.78
N ALA A 64 6.05 -10.26 3.59
CA ALA A 64 6.75 -11.51 3.86
C ALA A 64 6.62 -11.93 5.35
N HIS A 65 6.76 -10.97 6.27
CA HIS A 65 6.54 -11.18 7.70
C HIS A 65 5.10 -11.56 8.03
N ILE A 66 4.12 -10.80 7.52
CA ILE A 66 2.69 -11.07 7.72
C ILE A 66 2.35 -12.48 7.23
N LYS A 67 2.76 -12.84 6.00
CA LYS A 67 2.51 -14.18 5.43
C LYS A 67 3.14 -15.29 6.26
N LYS A 68 4.38 -15.11 6.74
CA LYS A 68 5.06 -16.09 7.61
C LYS A 68 4.31 -16.29 8.92
N HIS A 69 3.84 -15.20 9.52
CA HIS A 69 3.06 -15.23 10.75
C HIS A 69 1.71 -15.95 10.53
N LEU A 70 0.95 -15.54 9.51
CA LEU A 70 -0.35 -16.11 9.17
C LEU A 70 -0.27 -17.63 8.93
N LYS A 71 0.73 -18.11 8.20
CA LYS A 71 0.93 -19.55 7.98
C LYS A 71 1.01 -20.36 9.29
N ARG A 72 1.50 -19.77 10.37
CA ARG A 72 1.63 -20.41 11.67
C ARG A 72 0.34 -20.35 12.49
N VAL A 73 -0.36 -19.22 12.48
CA VAL A 73 -1.47 -18.96 13.41
C VAL A 73 -2.85 -19.23 12.82
N LEU A 74 -3.00 -19.15 11.49
CA LEU A 74 -4.29 -19.31 10.81
C LEU A 74 -5.01 -20.63 11.14
N PRO A 75 -4.32 -21.79 11.29
CA PRO A 75 -4.99 -23.04 11.70
C PRO A 75 -5.58 -23.01 13.12
N SER A 76 -5.18 -22.03 13.94
CA SER A 76 -5.58 -21.89 15.34
C SER A 76 -6.51 -20.70 15.59
N CYS A 77 -6.88 -19.96 14.55
CA CYS A 77 -7.79 -18.81 14.65
C CYS A 77 -9.15 -19.15 14.02
N ASN A 78 -10.23 -18.54 14.52
CA ASN A 78 -11.57 -18.75 13.98
C ASN A 78 -11.80 -17.93 12.70
N THR A 79 -11.14 -16.78 12.60
CA THR A 79 -11.23 -15.91 11.43
C THR A 79 -9.87 -15.48 10.91
N PHE A 80 -9.83 -15.14 9.62
CA PHE A 80 -8.65 -14.50 9.01
C PHE A 80 -8.33 -13.17 9.69
N TYR A 81 -9.34 -12.42 10.13
CA TYR A 81 -9.17 -11.12 10.76
C TYR A 81 -8.45 -11.22 12.11
N GLU A 82 -8.84 -12.20 12.95
CA GLU A 82 -8.13 -12.51 14.19
C GLU A 82 -6.66 -12.87 13.94
N ALA A 83 -6.41 -13.77 12.97
CA ALA A 83 -5.07 -14.16 12.58
C ALA A 83 -4.23 -12.96 12.10
N LEU A 84 -4.84 -12.08 11.28
CA LEU A 84 -4.18 -10.89 10.74
C LEU A 84 -3.83 -9.88 11.84
N LEU A 85 -4.78 -9.57 12.72
CA LEU A 85 -4.57 -8.63 13.83
C LEU A 85 -3.60 -9.15 14.89
N SER A 86 -3.43 -10.48 15.01
CA SER A 86 -2.41 -11.06 15.90
C SER A 86 -0.97 -10.83 15.41
N CYS A 87 -0.78 -10.34 14.18
CA CYS A 87 0.53 -10.04 13.63
C CYS A 87 1.11 -8.75 14.23
N SER A 88 2.34 -8.83 14.74
CA SER A 88 3.06 -7.69 15.32
C SER A 88 3.35 -6.54 14.36
N CYS A 89 3.03 -6.66 13.07
CA CYS A 89 3.12 -5.57 12.10
C CYS A 89 2.00 -4.53 12.27
N PHE A 90 0.98 -4.82 13.07
CA PHE A 90 -0.19 -3.95 13.30
C PHE A 90 -0.28 -3.42 14.75
N ASN A 91 0.72 -3.74 15.57
CA ASN A 91 0.90 -3.18 16.91
C ASN A 91 1.99 -2.11 16.88
#